data_AF-E8MYX6-F1
#
_entry.id   AF-E8MYX6-F1
#
_cell.length_a   1.000
_cell.length_b   1.000
_cell.length_c   1.000
_cell.angle_alpha   90.00
_cell.angle_beta   90.00
_cell.angle_gamma   90.00
#
_symmetry.space_group_name_H-M   'P 1'
#
loop_
_entity.id
_entity.type
_entity.pdbx_description
1 polymer ?
#
loop_
_entity_poly.entity_id
_entity_poly.type
_entity_poly.pdbx_seq_one_letter_code
_entity_poly.pdbx_strand_id
1 'polypeptide(L)' 'MFEARLKVHPTRARVSTKAAPEVVQALKAAGLEVEVAEGQIPWDVWLTDGRRAEEQMSLFEEAAG' A
#
# COMPACT_ATOMS: atom_id res chain seq x y z
N MET A 1 -9.78 -18.52 -7.93
CA MET A 1 -8.54 -17.80 -8.29
C MET A 1 -8.89 -16.32 -8.31
N PHE A 2 -8.42 -15.54 -7.34
CA PHE A 2 -8.86 -14.15 -7.16
C PHE A 2 -8.05 -13.26 -8.10
N GLU A 3 -8.45 -13.19 -9.38
CA GLU A 3 -7.89 -12.21 -10.32
C GLU A 3 -8.54 -10.85 -10.07
N ALA A 4 -8.11 -10.18 -9.01
CA ALA A 4 -8.32 -8.75 -8.90
C ALA A 4 -7.41 -8.07 -9.94
N ARG A 5 -7.96 -7.82 -11.15
CA ARG A 5 -7.36 -6.90 -12.11
C ARG A 5 -7.39 -5.50 -11.51
N LEU A 6 -6.41 -5.19 -10.67
CA LEU A 6 -6.10 -3.83 -10.27
C LEU A 6 -5.78 -3.07 -11.56
N LYS A 7 -6.69 -2.17 -11.98
CA LYS A 7 -6.46 -1.21 -13.07
C LYS A 7 -5.34 -0.20 -12.74
N VAL A 8 -4.88 -0.23 -11.50
CA VAL A 8 -3.80 0.59 -10.98
C VAL A 8 -2.56 -0.30 -10.92
N HIS A 9 -1.52 0.11 -11.64
CA HIS A 9 -0.20 -0.51 -11.55
C HIS A 9 0.57 0.25 -10.46
N PRO A 10 0.69 -0.31 -9.24
CA PRO A 10 1.49 0.34 -8.21
C PRO A 10 2.94 0.43 -8.70
N THR A 11 3.59 1.53 -8.34
CA THR A 11 5.00 1.82 -8.66
C THR A 11 5.85 1.79 -7.41
N ARG A 12 5.24 2.01 -6.23
CA ARG A 12 5.90 2.00 -4.94
C ARG A 12 5.15 1.17 -3.93
N ALA A 13 5.90 0.52 -3.05
CA ALA A 13 5.42 -0.22 -1.91
C ALA A 13 6.06 0.33 -0.63
N ARG A 14 5.26 0.58 0.40
CA ARG A 14 5.74 0.87 1.76
C ARG A 14 5.54 -0.37 2.61
N VAL A 15 6.62 -0.85 3.21
CA VAL A 15 6.65 -2.11 3.97
C VAL A 15 7.18 -1.86 5.38
N SER A 16 6.59 -2.53 6.37
CA SER A 16 7.11 -2.46 7.74
C SER A 16 8.57 -2.94 7.83
N THR A 17 9.37 -2.31 8.68
CA THR A 17 10.68 -2.84 9.09
C THR A 17 10.63 -4.25 9.66
N LYS A 18 9.47 -4.66 10.19
CA LYS A 18 9.26 -5.99 10.78
C LYS A 18 8.72 -7.02 9.78
N ALA A 19 8.55 -6.63 8.51
CA ALA A 19 8.06 -7.53 7.50
C ALA A 19 9.06 -8.65 7.19
N ALA A 20 8.51 -9.79 6.78
CA ALA A 20 9.31 -10.93 6.42
C ALA A 20 10.16 -10.61 5.16
N PRO A 21 11.45 -11.00 5.10
CA PRO A 21 12.34 -10.67 3.98
C PRO A 21 11.81 -11.10 2.60
N GLU A 22 11.06 -12.19 2.54
CA GLU A 22 10.41 -12.70 1.34
C GLU A 22 9.38 -11.72 0.77
N VAL A 23 8.70 -10.94 1.60
CA VAL A 23 7.74 -9.91 1.16
C VAL A 23 8.49 -8.79 0.44
N VAL A 24 9.60 -8.32 1.02
CA VAL A 24 10.45 -7.29 0.41
C VAL A 24 11.00 -7.76 -0.93
N GLN A 25 11.44 -9.02 -1.01
CA GLN A 25 11.96 -9.61 -2.24
C GLN A 25 10.89 -9.73 -3.32
N ALA A 26 9.69 -10.19 -2.97
CA ALA A 26 8.57 -10.30 -3.90
C ALA A 26 8.17 -8.94 -4.50
N LEU A 27 8.14 -7.88 -3.67
CA LEU A 27 7.84 -6.52 -4.12
C LEU A 27 8.90 -5.98 -5.08
N LYS A 28 10.19 -6.20 -4.78
CA LYS A 28 11.28 -5.81 -5.70
C LYS A 28 11.24 -6.59 -7.00
N ALA A 29 10.95 -7.90 -6.95
CA ALA A 29 10.81 -8.74 -8.13
C ALA A 29 9.62 -8.32 -9.01
N ALA A 30 8.58 -7.73 -8.41
CA ALA A 30 7.46 -7.12 -9.11
C ALA A 30 7.78 -5.73 -9.71
N GLY A 31 9.01 -5.22 -9.55
CA GLY A 31 9.44 -3.94 -10.11
C GLY A 31 9.03 -2.70 -9.30
N LEU A 32 8.65 -2.88 -8.04
CA LEU A 32 8.21 -1.79 -7.16
C LEU A 32 9.40 -1.12 -6.46
N GLU A 33 9.35 0.19 -6.32
CA GLU A 33 10.19 0.92 -5.36
C GLU A 33 9.76 0.55 -3.94
N VAL A 34 10.68 0.10 -3.09
CA VAL A 34 10.35 -0.32 -1.72
C VAL A 34 10.86 0.71 -0.71
N GLU A 35 9.94 1.28 0.06
CA GLU A 35 10.22 2.13 1.22
C GLU A 35 9.98 1.33 2.50
N VAL A 36 10.97 1.28 3.38
CA VAL A 36 10.84 0.59 4.66
C VAL A 36 10.43 1.59 5.74
N ALA A 37 9.37 1.27 6.49
CA ALA A 37 8.77 2.15 7.47
C ALA A 37 8.81 1.57 8.89
N GLU A 38 9.24 2.38 9.85
CA GLU A 38 9.23 2.06 11.27
C GLU A 38 7.85 2.25 11.90
N GLY A 39 7.60 1.57 13.03
CA GLY A 39 6.37 1.72 13.82
C GLY A 39 5.15 0.95 13.31
N GLN A 40 5.25 0.24 12.19
CA GLN A 40 4.14 -0.51 11.58
C GLN A 40 4.11 -1.99 12.01
N ILE A 41 2.96 -2.67 11.88
CA ILE A 41 2.86 -4.12 12.16
C ILE A 41 3.56 -4.93 11.07
N PRO A 42 4.02 -6.17 11.35
CA PRO A 42 4.82 -6.96 10.39
C PRO A 42 4.18 -7.17 9.01
N TRP A 43 2.85 -7.14 8.93
CA TRP A 43 2.09 -7.41 7.72
C TRP A 43 1.60 -6.14 7.02
N ASP A 44 1.98 -4.96 7.50
CA ASP A 44 1.61 -3.70 6.84
C ASP A 44 2.41 -3.51 5.55
N VAL A 45 1.70 -3.69 4.44
CA VAL A 45 2.18 -3.42 3.08
C VAL A 45 1.20 -2.48 2.41
N TRP A 46 1.69 -1.32 1.99
CA TRP A 46 0.90 -0.32 1.27
C TRP A 46 1.41 -0.22 -0.15
N LEU A 47 0.53 -0.36 -1.14
CA LEU A 47 0.86 -0.23 -2.56
C LEU A 47 0.32 1.10 -3.08
N THR A 48 1.15 1.86 -3.78
CA THR A 48 0.76 3.15 -4.37
C THR A 48 1.34 3.29 -5.77
N ASP A 49 0.61 3.96 -6.65
CA ASP A 49 1.06 4.34 -8.00
C ASP A 49 1.73 5.73 -8.04
N GLY A 50 1.97 6.34 -6.86
CA GLY A 50 2.59 7.65 -6.73
C GLY A 50 1.65 8.82 -7.05
N ARG A 51 0.39 8.55 -7.43
CA ARG A 51 -0.62 9.60 -7.51
C ARG A 51 -0.95 10.02 -6.09
N ARG A 52 -0.78 11.32 -5.82
CA ARG A 52 -1.22 11.93 -4.56
C ARG A 52 -2.70 11.58 -4.42
N ALA A 53 -3.08 10.89 -3.34
CA ALA A 53 -4.48 10.65 -3.05
C ALA A 53 -5.17 12.01 -3.04
N GLU A 54 -6.01 12.28 -4.04
CA GLU A 54 -6.96 13.40 -3.94
C GLU A 54 -7.76 13.17 -2.67
N GLU A 55 -8.00 14.25 -1.90
CA GLU A 55 -8.74 14.18 -0.65
C GLU A 55 -9.99 13.31 -0.86
N GLN A 56 -10.02 12.14 -0.20
CA GLN A 56 -11.24 11.35 -0.18
C GLN A 56 -12.26 12.19 0.56
N MET A 57 -13.31 12.63 -0.15
CA MET A 57 -14.48 13.19 0.51
C MET A 57 -14.96 12.17 1.54
N SER A 58 -15.04 12.56 2.80
CA SER A 58 -15.58 11.71 3.87
C SER A 58 -16.96 11.23 3.45
N LEU A 59 -17.14 9.90 3.33
CA LEU A 59 -18.46 9.29 3.12
C LEU A 59 -19.33 9.34 4.37
N PHE A 60 -18.72 9.68 5.51
CA PHE A 60 -19.42 10.00 6.73
C PHE A 60 -19.64 11.52 6.70
N GLU A 61 -20.74 11.95 6.09
CA GLU A 61 -21.39 13.17 6.58
C GLU A 61 -21.62 12.95 8.07
N GLU A 62 -21.14 13.88 8.90
CA GLU A 62 -21.57 13.95 10.28
C GLU A 62 -23.09 13.95 10.26
N ALA A 63 -23.72 12.88 10.75
CA ALA A 63 -25.13 12.87 11.07
C ALA A 63 -25.33 13.87 12.23
N ALA A 64 -25.34 15.15 11.88
CA ALA A 64 -25.53 16.26 12.79
C ALA A 64 -27.03 16.44 13.01
N GLY A 65 -27.44 16.26 14.26
CA GLY A 65 -28.62 16.90 14.86
C GLY A 65 -29.93 16.15 14.76
#